data_AF-A0A7S1BC32-F1
#
_entry.id   AF-A0A7S1BC32-F1
#
_cell.length_a   1.000
_cell.length_b   1.000
_cell.length_c   1.000
_cell.angle_alpha   90.00
_cell.angle_beta   90.00
_cell.angle_gamma   90.00
#
_symmetry.space_group_name_H-M   'P 1'
#
loop_
_entity.id
_entity.type
_entity.pdbx_description
1 polymer ?
#
loop_
_entity_poly.entity_id
_entity_poly.type
_entity_poly.pdbx_seq_one_letter_code
_entity_poly.pdbx_strand_id
1 'polypeptide(L)'
;GSLLSFTSSYLTMHKIILAGALALSCSFDAVSAFVAPGASMGKAMAAPRLRSSTSSVAGGLRMQSKADIVAPLFEANKKWIQAKKAKDPKFFDRLGSVHKPEVFWIGSADSRVAANEIIGAEPGEVFVCRNMANTVLPFDVNLMSALQYAVDYLEVQHIIVCGHYSCEGINIALNKENYASPLENWISHVRNVYRAHADVLDAIPD
;
A
#
# COMPACT_ATOMS: atom_id res chain seq x y z
N GLY A 1 -15.29 -36.07 -16.00
CA GLY A 1 -14.26 -35.21 -16.61
C GLY A 1 -14.35 -33.81 -16.05
N SER A 2 -13.84 -33.59 -14.83
CA SER A 2 -14.02 -32.33 -14.08
C SER A 2 -12.81 -32.01 -13.20
N LEU A 3 -11.61 -32.07 -13.80
CA LEU A 3 -10.37 -31.59 -13.16
C LEU A 3 -9.56 -30.64 -14.03
N LEU A 4 -10.02 -30.36 -15.26
CA LEU A 4 -9.32 -29.48 -16.22
C LEU A 4 -9.89 -28.05 -16.29
N SER A 5 -10.97 -27.72 -15.57
CA SER A 5 -11.51 -26.35 -15.53
C SER A 5 -10.96 -25.49 -14.40
N PHE A 6 -10.22 -26.07 -13.45
CA PHE A 6 -9.68 -25.31 -12.30
C PHE A 6 -8.31 -24.68 -12.57
N THR A 7 -7.62 -25.13 -13.63
CA THR A 7 -6.28 -24.63 -13.99
C THR A 7 -6.29 -23.54 -15.07
N SER A 8 -7.43 -23.33 -15.74
CA SER A 8 -7.52 -22.34 -16.84
C SER A 8 -7.70 -20.90 -16.37
N SER A 9 -8.21 -20.66 -15.15
CA SER A 9 -8.43 -19.30 -14.63
C SER A 9 -7.15 -18.62 -14.13
N TYR A 10 -6.05 -19.36 -13.98
CA TYR A 10 -4.76 -18.81 -13.56
C TYR A 10 -3.98 -18.11 -14.69
N LEU A 11 -4.46 -18.17 -15.94
CA LEU A 11 -3.69 -17.76 -17.12
C LEU A 11 -4.01 -16.37 -17.70
N THR A 12 -4.78 -15.52 -16.99
CA THR A 12 -5.01 -14.13 -17.43
C THR A 12 -4.50 -13.12 -16.39
N MET A 13 -3.25 -13.29 -15.96
CA MET A 13 -2.50 -12.29 -15.16
C MET A 13 -1.99 -11.17 -16.08
N HIS A 14 -2.89 -10.32 -16.57
CA HIS A 14 -2.49 -9.09 -17.26
C HIS A 14 -2.49 -7.92 -16.25
N LYS A 15 -1.28 -7.42 -15.95
CA LYS A 15 -0.95 -6.14 -15.25
C LYS A 15 -0.94 -6.15 -13.72
N ILE A 16 -0.05 -6.94 -13.12
CA ILE A 16 0.50 -6.63 -11.79
C ILE A 16 1.56 -5.54 -11.98
N ILE A 17 1.38 -4.36 -11.35
CA ILE A 17 2.40 -3.32 -11.29
C ILE A 17 3.17 -3.52 -9.97
N LEU A 18 4.41 -4.00 -10.07
CA LEU A 18 5.34 -4.06 -8.94
C LEU A 18 6.03 -2.70 -8.84
N ALA A 19 5.77 -1.93 -7.77
CA ALA A 19 6.55 -0.75 -7.45
C ALA A 19 7.76 -1.17 -6.60
N GLY A 20 8.94 -1.25 -7.21
CA GLY A 20 10.19 -1.60 -6.52
C GLY A 20 10.72 -0.43 -5.69
N ALA A 21 11.03 -0.68 -4.43
CA ALA A 21 11.76 0.27 -3.58
C ALA A 21 13.26 -0.03 -3.67
N LEU A 22 14.01 0.82 -4.37
CA LEU A 22 15.47 0.89 -4.27
C LEU A 22 15.91 2.36 -4.32
N ALA A 23 16.31 2.89 -3.17
CA ALA A 23 17.39 3.88 -2.98
C ALA A 23 17.30 4.49 -1.58
N LEU A 24 18.44 4.53 -0.89
CA LEU A 24 18.64 5.30 0.33
C LEU A 24 18.41 6.79 0.05
N SER A 25 17.40 7.38 0.66
CA SER A 25 17.48 8.67 1.37
C SER A 25 16.07 9.15 1.71
N CYS A 26 16.00 9.85 2.84
CA CYS A 26 14.80 10.37 3.46
C CYS A 26 14.13 11.43 2.55
N SER A 27 13.25 11.01 1.65
CA SER A 27 12.29 11.87 0.93
C SER A 27 11.09 11.03 0.48
N PHE A 28 9.87 11.52 0.73
CA PHE A 28 8.61 10.99 0.20
C PHE A 28 8.48 11.24 -1.32
N ASP A 29 9.48 10.87 -2.10
CA ASP A 29 9.44 10.96 -3.55
C ASP A 29 9.43 9.55 -4.16
N ALA A 30 8.54 9.39 -5.14
CA ALA A 30 8.40 8.24 -6.05
C ALA A 30 7.45 7.10 -5.60
N VAL A 31 6.17 7.27 -5.91
CA VAL A 31 5.36 6.16 -6.46
C VAL A 31 5.90 5.90 -7.87
N SER A 32 6.92 5.04 -8.00
CA SER A 32 7.40 4.59 -9.30
C SER A 32 6.60 3.36 -9.74
N ALA A 33 5.72 3.55 -10.72
CA ALA A 33 5.09 2.46 -11.44
C ALA A 33 6.09 1.87 -12.45
N PHE A 34 6.53 0.62 -12.25
CA PHE A 34 7.31 -0.10 -13.26
C PHE A 34 6.35 -0.82 -14.21
N VAL A 35 6.36 -0.43 -15.48
CA VAL A 35 5.69 -1.15 -16.58
C VAL A 35 6.75 -2.05 -17.24
N ALA A 36 6.47 -3.35 -17.35
CA ALA A 36 7.35 -4.30 -18.03
C ALA A 36 7.68 -3.85 -19.48
N PRO A 37 8.90 -4.14 -19.98
CA PRO A 37 9.55 -3.36 -21.02
C PRO A 37 8.99 -3.59 -22.43
N GLY A 38 8.75 -2.48 -23.13
CA GLY A 38 8.33 -2.45 -24.53
C GLY A 38 8.18 -1.03 -25.06
N ALA A 39 9.12 -0.12 -24.78
CA ALA A 39 9.25 1.17 -25.46
C ALA A 39 10.62 1.81 -25.17
N SER A 40 11.23 2.38 -26.21
CA SER A 40 12.60 2.90 -26.26
C SER A 40 12.84 4.18 -25.44
N MET A 41 14.07 4.30 -24.93
CA MET A 41 14.64 5.46 -24.21
C MET A 41 14.54 6.80 -24.96
N GLY A 42 14.08 7.82 -24.24
CA GLY A 42 14.27 9.24 -24.52
C GLY A 42 14.88 9.95 -23.30
N LYS A 43 15.83 10.87 -23.54
CA LYS A 43 16.75 11.51 -22.58
C LYS A 43 16.09 12.09 -21.31
N ALA A 44 16.78 11.90 -20.18
CA ALA A 44 16.55 12.61 -18.93
C ALA A 44 16.80 14.13 -19.10
N MET A 45 15.78 14.94 -18.80
CA MET A 45 15.92 16.38 -18.56
C MET A 45 15.78 16.65 -17.06
N ALA A 46 16.68 17.49 -16.54
CA ALA A 46 16.78 17.84 -15.13
C ALA A 46 15.50 18.53 -14.61
N ALA A 47 15.00 18.07 -13.46
CA ALA A 47 13.84 18.63 -12.79
C ALA A 47 14.19 19.98 -12.11
N PRO A 48 13.32 21.01 -12.19
CA PRO A 48 13.54 22.27 -11.50
C PRO A 48 13.22 22.11 -10.01
N ARG A 49 14.02 22.78 -9.16
CA ARG A 49 13.78 22.88 -7.70
C ARG A 49 12.45 23.59 -7.46
N LEU A 50 11.42 22.84 -7.08
CA LEU A 50 10.18 23.41 -6.55
C LEU A 50 10.39 23.81 -5.08
N ARG A 51 10.17 25.10 -4.83
CA ARG A 51 10.19 25.74 -3.51
C ARG A 51 8.98 25.23 -2.71
N SER A 52 9.20 24.69 -1.52
CA SER A 52 8.14 24.24 -0.63
C SER A 52 7.33 25.42 -0.10
N SER A 53 6.16 25.68 -0.70
CA SER A 53 5.08 26.39 -0.03
C SER A 53 4.23 25.37 0.71
N THR A 54 4.36 25.33 2.03
CA THR A 54 3.49 24.56 2.92
C THR A 54 2.05 25.07 2.82
N SER A 55 1.21 24.41 2.03
CA SER A 55 -0.24 24.54 2.17
C SER A 55 -0.71 23.54 3.23
N SER A 56 -1.04 24.07 4.40
CA SER A 56 -1.59 23.33 5.53
C SER A 56 -2.85 22.55 5.11
N VAL A 57 -2.78 21.22 5.12
CA VAL A 57 -3.98 20.39 5.14
C VAL A 57 -4.57 20.51 6.54
N ALA A 58 -5.68 21.25 6.65
CA ALA A 58 -6.39 21.45 7.91
C ALA A 58 -7.10 20.15 8.33
N GLY A 59 -6.81 19.64 9.53
CA GLY A 59 -7.73 18.72 10.23
C GLY A 59 -7.18 17.44 10.84
N GLY A 60 -5.87 17.23 10.98
CA GLY A 60 -5.35 16.05 11.68
C GLY A 60 -5.53 16.15 13.21
N LEU A 61 -6.16 15.15 13.85
CA LEU A 61 -6.16 15.03 15.30
C LEU A 61 -4.74 14.70 15.77
N ARG A 62 -4.06 15.64 16.44
CA ARG A 62 -2.76 15.38 17.08
C ARG A 62 -2.99 14.68 18.42
N MET A 63 -2.71 13.38 18.48
CA MET A 63 -2.84 12.62 19.74
C MET A 63 -1.87 13.19 20.79
N GLN A 64 -2.40 13.65 21.93
CA GLN A 64 -1.61 14.07 23.09
C GLN A 64 -2.04 13.30 24.35
N SER A 65 -1.08 12.52 24.89
CA SER A 65 -1.03 11.89 26.22
C SER A 65 -2.06 10.79 26.59
N LYS A 66 -1.64 9.93 27.53
CA LYS A 66 -2.18 8.64 28.00
C LYS A 66 -3.62 8.60 28.55
N ALA A 67 -4.39 9.70 28.52
CA ALA A 67 -5.80 9.70 28.91
C ALA A 67 -6.68 9.21 27.74
N ASP A 68 -7.91 8.76 28.05
CA ASP A 68 -8.85 8.09 27.12
C ASP A 68 -8.81 8.66 25.70
N ILE A 69 -8.09 7.95 24.83
CA ILE A 69 -7.84 8.35 23.44
C ILE A 69 -9.06 8.10 22.55
N VAL A 70 -10.05 7.34 23.02
CA VAL A 70 -11.16 6.86 22.18
C VAL A 70 -12.23 7.93 22.04
N ALA A 71 -12.58 8.63 23.12
CA ALA A 71 -13.60 9.69 23.07
C ALA A 71 -13.27 10.81 22.06
N PRO A 72 -12.02 11.33 21.99
CA PRO A 72 -11.63 12.30 20.96
C PRO A 72 -11.75 11.78 19.52
N LEU A 73 -11.60 10.47 19.27
CA LEU A 73 -11.74 9.89 17.93
C LEU A 73 -13.19 9.96 17.45
N PHE A 74 -14.16 9.67 18.32
CA PHE A 74 -15.57 9.80 17.97
C PHE A 74 -15.94 11.26 17.67
N GLU A 75 -15.40 12.20 18.42
CA GLU A 75 -15.63 13.63 18.18
C GLU A 75 -14.99 14.10 16.86
N ALA A 76 -13.76 13.64 16.58
CA ALA A 76 -13.09 13.90 15.31
C ALA A 76 -13.89 13.31 14.12
N ASN A 77 -14.42 12.09 14.27
CA ASN A 77 -15.26 11.47 13.25
C ASN A 77 -16.55 12.27 13.01
N LYS A 78 -17.24 12.71 14.07
CA LYS A 78 -18.43 13.57 13.94
C LYS A 78 -18.11 14.84 13.16
N LYS A 79 -17.01 15.53 13.50
CA LYS A 79 -16.57 16.73 12.79
C LYS A 79 -16.25 16.46 11.32
N TRP A 80 -15.57 15.34 11.02
CA TRP A 80 -15.27 14.93 9.66
C TRP A 80 -16.54 14.67 8.84
N ILE A 81 -17.53 13.98 9.40
CA ILE A 81 -18.83 13.75 8.75
C ILE A 81 -19.52 15.08 8.43
N GLN A 82 -19.59 16.00 9.40
CA GLN A 82 -20.23 17.30 9.19
C GLN A 82 -19.51 18.12 8.12
N ALA A 83 -18.18 18.15 8.13
CA ALA A 83 -17.39 18.84 7.12
C ALA A 83 -17.61 18.26 5.71
N LYS A 84 -17.65 16.93 5.57
CA LYS A 84 -17.93 16.27 4.29
C LYS A 84 -19.35 16.57 3.79
N LYS A 85 -20.38 16.50 4.65
CA LYS A 85 -21.77 16.86 4.29
C LYS A 85 -21.92 18.32 3.92
N ALA A 86 -21.23 19.22 4.62
CA ALA A 86 -21.28 20.65 4.33
C ALA A 86 -20.66 20.98 2.96
N LYS A 87 -19.57 20.29 2.59
CA LYS A 87 -18.93 20.42 1.28
C LYS A 87 -19.78 19.78 0.17
N ASP A 88 -20.38 18.63 0.46
CA ASP A 88 -21.18 17.86 -0.47
C ASP A 88 -22.26 17.04 0.25
N PRO A 89 -23.52 17.50 0.23
CA PRO A 89 -24.63 16.84 0.91
C PRO A 89 -24.91 15.41 0.40
N LYS A 90 -24.54 15.10 -0.84
CA LYS A 90 -24.77 13.79 -1.47
C LYS A 90 -23.56 12.86 -1.35
N PHE A 91 -22.51 13.26 -0.63
CA PHE A 91 -21.27 12.49 -0.51
C PHE A 91 -21.51 11.05 -0.04
N PHE A 92 -22.24 10.88 1.06
CA PHE A 92 -22.50 9.55 1.64
C PHE A 92 -23.48 8.71 0.81
N ASP A 93 -24.42 9.35 0.10
CA ASP A 93 -25.33 8.64 -0.82
C ASP A 93 -24.56 8.06 -2.01
N ARG A 94 -23.59 8.82 -2.56
CA ARG A 94 -22.70 8.31 -3.62
C ARG A 94 -21.78 7.22 -3.10
N LEU A 95 -21.18 7.42 -1.93
CA LEU A 95 -20.29 6.43 -1.31
C LEU A 95 -21.01 5.10 -1.03
N GLY A 96 -22.29 5.15 -0.66
CA GLY A 96 -23.09 3.95 -0.38
C GLY A 96 -23.71 3.27 -1.61
N SER A 97 -23.76 3.93 -2.76
CA SER A 97 -24.47 3.43 -3.95
C SER A 97 -23.59 2.68 -4.96
N VAL A 98 -22.31 3.03 -5.07
CA VAL A 98 -21.39 2.38 -6.02
C VAL A 98 -20.04 2.12 -5.36
N HIS A 99 -19.71 0.84 -5.18
CA HIS A 99 -18.38 0.38 -4.78
C HIS A 99 -17.73 -0.33 -5.96
N LYS A 100 -17.04 0.41 -6.82
CA LYS A 100 -16.32 -0.13 -7.97
C LYS A 100 -14.91 0.46 -8.07
N PRO A 101 -14.00 0.08 -7.16
CA PRO A 101 -12.62 0.55 -7.20
C PRO A 101 -11.91 0.02 -8.45
N GLU A 102 -11.06 0.83 -9.07
CA GLU A 102 -10.28 0.41 -10.23
C GLU A 102 -8.92 -0.20 -9.84
N VAL A 103 -8.50 0.05 -8.60
CA VAL A 103 -7.17 -0.32 -8.09
C VAL A 103 -7.30 -1.15 -6.82
N PHE A 104 -6.58 -2.27 -6.77
CA PHE A 104 -6.29 -3.01 -5.56
C PHE A 104 -4.88 -2.68 -5.05
N TRP A 105 -4.80 -2.09 -3.87
CA TRP A 105 -3.57 -1.66 -3.22
C TRP A 105 -3.19 -2.62 -2.09
N ILE A 106 -2.01 -3.24 -2.22
CA ILE A 106 -1.38 -4.06 -1.19
C ILE A 106 -0.24 -3.24 -0.59
N GLY A 107 -0.40 -2.81 0.67
CA GLY A 107 0.54 -1.89 1.33
C GLY A 107 0.98 -2.34 2.71
N SER A 108 1.93 -1.61 3.29
CA SER A 108 2.40 -1.84 4.66
C SER A 108 1.36 -1.36 5.67
N ALA A 109 1.26 -2.03 6.82
CA ALA A 109 0.47 -1.61 7.98
C ALA A 109 1.00 -0.36 8.71
N ASP A 110 2.13 0.20 8.25
CA ASP A 110 2.75 1.41 8.80
C ASP A 110 1.82 2.63 8.81
N SER A 111 1.60 3.25 9.97
CA SER A 111 0.65 4.36 10.13
C SER A 111 0.96 5.59 9.28
N ARG A 112 2.19 5.74 8.76
CA ARG A 112 2.58 6.83 7.85
C ARG A 112 2.05 6.65 6.43
N VAL A 113 1.59 5.44 6.08
CA VAL A 113 1.17 5.08 4.72
C VAL A 113 -0.34 4.96 4.64
N ALA A 114 -1.03 6.06 4.38
CA ALA A 114 -2.45 6.08 4.03
C ALA A 114 -2.60 6.11 2.50
N ALA A 115 -2.97 4.97 1.89
CA ALA A 115 -3.03 4.81 0.43
C ALA A 115 -3.85 5.91 -0.26
N ASN A 116 -5.08 6.14 0.19
CA ASN A 116 -5.99 7.14 -0.37
C ASN A 116 -5.41 8.57 -0.28
N GLU A 117 -4.73 8.91 0.82
CA GLU A 117 -4.16 10.23 1.00
C GLU A 117 -2.93 10.45 0.11
N ILE A 118 -2.06 9.43 -0.01
CA ILE A 118 -0.82 9.51 -0.78
C ILE A 118 -1.09 9.71 -2.27
N ILE A 119 -2.10 9.02 -2.82
CA ILE A 119 -2.42 9.11 -4.25
C ILE A 119 -3.53 10.11 -4.56
N GLY A 120 -4.07 10.79 -3.54
CA GLY A 120 -5.17 11.74 -3.69
C GLY A 120 -6.49 11.09 -4.13
N ALA A 121 -6.70 9.81 -3.80
CA ALA A 121 -7.92 9.09 -4.11
C ALA A 121 -9.04 9.40 -3.10
N GLU A 122 -10.26 9.55 -3.59
CA GLU A 122 -11.43 9.67 -2.74
C GLU A 122 -11.85 8.30 -2.16
N PRO A 123 -12.60 8.27 -1.05
CA PRO A 123 -13.12 7.03 -0.51
C PRO A 123 -13.95 6.26 -1.55
N GLY A 124 -13.64 4.97 -1.73
CA GLY A 124 -14.32 4.09 -2.70
C GLY A 124 -13.57 3.85 -4.01
N GLU A 125 -12.53 4.65 -4.31
CA GLU A 125 -11.76 4.51 -5.57
C GLU A 125 -10.67 3.41 -5.50
N VAL A 126 -10.22 3.07 -4.30
CA VAL A 126 -9.14 2.09 -4.05
C VAL A 126 -9.62 1.03 -3.08
N PHE A 127 -9.46 -0.24 -3.47
CA PHE A 127 -9.58 -1.38 -2.56
C PHE A 127 -8.23 -1.61 -1.88
N VAL A 128 -8.18 -1.67 -0.55
CA VAL A 128 -6.91 -1.62 0.20
C VAL A 128 -6.78 -2.84 1.10
N CYS A 129 -5.69 -3.59 0.95
CA CYS A 129 -5.23 -4.59 1.90
C CYS A 129 -3.88 -4.17 2.48
N ARG A 130 -3.71 -4.28 3.81
CA ARG A 130 -2.48 -3.87 4.49
C ARG A 130 -2.01 -4.94 5.44
N ASN A 131 -0.73 -5.25 5.40
CA ASN A 131 -0.07 -6.16 6.33
C ASN A 131 1.36 -5.69 6.64
N MET A 132 2.06 -6.36 7.54
CA MET A 132 3.42 -5.99 7.89
C MET A 132 4.36 -6.20 6.70
N ALA A 133 5.12 -5.17 6.32
CA ALA A 133 6.07 -5.20 5.20
C ALA A 133 5.46 -5.57 3.83
N ASN A 134 4.15 -5.32 3.63
CA ASN A 134 3.44 -5.50 2.34
C ASN A 134 3.73 -6.87 1.68
N THR A 135 3.85 -7.91 2.49
CA THR A 135 4.23 -9.26 2.06
C THR A 135 3.05 -9.96 1.40
N VAL A 136 3.30 -10.59 0.26
CA VAL A 136 2.31 -11.41 -0.46
C VAL A 136 2.68 -12.88 -0.32
N LEU A 137 1.85 -13.65 0.38
CA LEU A 137 2.07 -15.07 0.61
C LEU A 137 0.92 -15.88 0.01
N PRO A 138 1.20 -16.94 -0.77
CA PRO A 138 0.15 -17.72 -1.44
C PRO A 138 -0.73 -18.52 -0.48
N PHE A 139 -0.28 -18.71 0.77
CA PHE A 139 -1.02 -19.39 1.83
C PHE A 139 -1.63 -18.43 2.86
N ASP A 140 -1.46 -17.11 2.70
CA ASP A 140 -2.15 -16.13 3.54
C ASP A 140 -3.59 -15.96 3.07
N VAL A 141 -4.51 -16.66 3.73
CA VAL A 141 -5.94 -16.63 3.40
C VAL A 141 -6.53 -15.23 3.50
N ASN A 142 -6.00 -14.35 4.36
CA ASN A 142 -6.47 -12.97 4.44
C ASN A 142 -6.22 -12.24 3.12
N LEU A 143 -4.96 -12.15 2.69
CA LEU A 143 -4.62 -11.49 1.44
C LEU A 143 -5.20 -12.20 0.22
N MET A 144 -5.18 -13.54 0.18
CA MET A 144 -5.71 -14.30 -0.96
C MET A 144 -7.22 -14.13 -1.11
N SER A 145 -7.98 -14.06 0.00
CA SER A 145 -9.42 -13.76 -0.08
C SER A 145 -9.69 -12.35 -0.59
N ALA A 146 -8.90 -11.35 -0.15
CA ALA A 146 -8.99 -9.98 -0.64
C ALA A 146 -8.63 -9.87 -2.13
N LEU A 147 -7.57 -10.56 -2.56
CA LEU A 147 -7.15 -10.62 -3.96
C LEU A 147 -8.23 -11.24 -4.84
N GLN A 148 -8.78 -12.40 -4.43
CA GLN A 148 -9.85 -13.05 -5.17
C GLN A 148 -11.08 -12.13 -5.27
N TYR A 149 -11.48 -11.50 -4.18
CA TYR A 149 -12.60 -10.57 -4.18
C TYR A 149 -12.37 -9.38 -5.14
N ALA A 150 -11.17 -8.80 -5.09
CA ALA A 150 -10.79 -7.69 -5.95
C ALA A 150 -10.85 -8.04 -7.45
N VAL A 151 -10.36 -9.23 -7.83
CA VAL A 151 -10.31 -9.66 -9.22
C VAL A 151 -11.67 -10.16 -9.71
N ASP A 152 -12.28 -11.10 -8.99
CA ASP A 152 -13.46 -11.83 -9.46
C ASP A 152 -14.76 -11.05 -9.29
N TYR A 153 -14.85 -10.15 -8.28
CA TYR A 153 -16.10 -9.48 -7.90
C TYR A 153 -16.05 -7.96 -8.11
N LEU A 154 -14.92 -7.32 -7.80
CA LEU A 154 -14.76 -5.88 -8.01
C LEU A 154 -14.25 -5.56 -9.43
N GLU A 155 -13.70 -6.55 -10.14
CA GLU A 155 -13.11 -6.41 -11.47
C GLU A 155 -12.07 -5.28 -11.54
N VAL A 156 -11.20 -5.19 -10.51
CA VAL A 156 -10.14 -4.17 -10.47
C VAL A 156 -9.26 -4.28 -11.71
N GLN A 157 -8.88 -3.13 -12.28
CA GLN A 157 -8.05 -3.07 -13.47
C GLN A 157 -6.55 -3.16 -13.14
N HIS A 158 -6.18 -2.81 -11.91
CA HIS A 158 -4.80 -2.71 -11.47
C HIS A 158 -4.60 -3.31 -10.09
N ILE A 159 -3.52 -4.07 -9.93
CA ILE A 159 -3.04 -4.53 -8.63
C ILE A 159 -1.67 -3.90 -8.39
N ILE A 160 -1.53 -3.21 -7.26
CA ILE A 160 -0.31 -2.50 -6.85
C ILE A 160 0.21 -3.10 -5.55
N VAL A 161 1.47 -3.53 -5.55
CA VAL A 161 2.21 -3.82 -4.32
C VAL A 161 3.10 -2.62 -4.02
N CYS A 162 2.82 -1.91 -2.94
CA CYS A 162 3.54 -0.69 -2.57
C CYS A 162 4.40 -0.90 -1.31
N GLY A 163 5.71 -0.89 -1.51
CA GLY A 163 6.68 -0.73 -0.43
C GLY A 163 6.75 0.71 0.07
N HIS A 164 7.47 0.94 1.16
CA HIS A 164 7.84 2.28 1.61
C HIS A 164 9.21 2.27 2.28
N TYR A 165 9.87 3.43 2.26
CA TYR A 165 11.16 3.60 2.92
C TYR A 165 11.04 3.54 4.44
N SER A 166 12.16 3.15 5.08
CA SER A 166 12.27 3.01 6.52
C SER A 166 11.14 2.16 7.11
N CYS A 167 10.82 1.05 6.43
CA CYS A 167 9.81 0.11 6.87
C CYS A 167 10.33 -0.67 8.08
N GLU A 168 9.66 -0.50 9.22
CA GLU A 168 10.02 -1.22 10.45
C GLU A 168 9.98 -2.74 10.25
N GLY A 169 9.04 -3.26 9.45
CA GLY A 169 8.99 -4.69 9.16
C GLY A 169 10.21 -5.20 8.39
N ILE A 170 10.78 -4.38 7.50
CA ILE A 170 12.02 -4.70 6.79
C ILE A 170 13.22 -4.58 7.74
N ASN A 171 13.30 -3.52 8.54
CA ASN A 171 14.36 -3.33 9.53
C ASN A 171 14.44 -4.53 10.49
N ILE A 172 13.29 -4.93 11.04
CA ILE A 172 13.15 -6.10 11.92
C ILE A 172 13.61 -7.39 11.21
N ALA A 173 13.24 -7.58 9.94
CA ALA A 173 13.65 -8.75 9.18
C ALA A 173 15.17 -8.80 8.95
N LEU A 174 15.81 -7.67 8.69
CA LEU A 174 17.25 -7.56 8.44
C LEU A 174 18.09 -7.61 9.72
N ASN A 175 17.50 -7.33 10.88
CA ASN A 175 18.16 -7.50 12.17
C ASN A 175 18.47 -8.97 12.45
N LYS A 176 19.61 -9.22 13.12
CA LYS A 176 20.07 -10.56 13.52
C LYS A 176 19.33 -11.12 14.76
N GLU A 177 18.34 -10.39 15.26
CA GLU A 177 17.55 -10.78 16.42
C GLU A 177 16.46 -11.78 16.04
N ASN A 178 16.20 -12.76 16.91
CA ASN A 178 15.04 -13.64 16.77
C ASN A 178 13.87 -13.06 17.54
N TYR A 179 12.71 -12.98 16.89
CA TYR A 179 11.48 -12.49 17.50
C TYR A 179 10.60 -13.66 17.96
N ALA A 180 9.58 -13.37 18.77
CA ALA A 180 8.58 -14.38 19.14
C ALA A 180 7.61 -14.63 17.97
N SER A 181 7.12 -15.86 17.85
CA SER A 181 5.99 -16.18 16.96
C SER A 181 4.71 -15.49 17.44
N PRO A 182 3.80 -15.08 16.53
CA PRO A 182 3.80 -15.35 15.09
C PRO A 182 4.62 -14.36 14.24
N LEU A 183 5.16 -13.29 14.84
CA LEU A 183 5.91 -12.26 14.12
C LEU A 183 7.11 -12.84 13.38
N GLU A 184 7.91 -13.67 14.06
CA GLU A 184 9.08 -14.35 13.48
C GLU A 184 8.71 -15.15 12.22
N ASN A 185 7.59 -15.89 12.26
CA ASN A 185 7.13 -16.66 11.12
C ASN A 185 6.82 -15.74 9.92
N TRP A 186 6.19 -14.59 10.16
CA TRP A 186 5.86 -13.63 9.11
C TRP A 186 7.12 -13.01 8.48
N ILE A 187 8.02 -12.45 9.30
CA ILE A 187 9.24 -11.78 8.81
C ILE A 187 10.25 -12.75 8.20
N SER A 188 10.18 -14.05 8.53
CA SER A 188 11.02 -15.07 7.90
C SER A 188 10.88 -15.11 6.38
N HIS A 189 9.69 -14.75 5.86
CA HIS A 189 9.46 -14.65 4.42
C HIS A 189 10.24 -13.49 3.79
N VAL A 190 10.34 -12.35 4.49
CA VAL A 190 11.17 -11.22 4.07
C VAL A 190 12.66 -11.59 4.12
N ARG A 191 13.10 -12.29 5.18
CA ARG A 191 14.47 -12.82 5.28
C ARG A 191 14.83 -13.74 4.14
N ASN A 192 13.89 -14.55 3.67
CA ASN A 192 14.11 -15.45 2.53
C ASN A 192 14.33 -14.67 1.22
N VAL A 193 13.60 -13.56 1.01
CA VAL A 193 13.85 -12.66 -0.12
C VAL A 193 15.25 -12.05 -0.03
N TYR A 194 15.63 -11.52 1.15
CA TYR A 194 16.99 -10.99 1.35
C TYR A 194 18.06 -12.05 1.06
N ARG A 195 17.93 -13.26 1.62
CA ARG A 195 18.88 -14.36 1.40
C ARG A 195 18.99 -14.76 -0.07
N ALA A 196 17.89 -14.71 -0.82
CA ALA A 196 17.88 -15.03 -2.25
C ALA A 196 18.59 -13.98 -3.12
N HIS A 197 18.81 -12.77 -2.57
CA HIS A 197 19.38 -11.62 -3.27
C HIS A 197 20.53 -10.98 -2.49
N ALA A 198 21.15 -11.71 -1.57
CA ALA A 198 22.14 -11.16 -0.64
C ALA A 198 23.38 -10.62 -1.37
N ASP A 199 23.78 -11.29 -2.45
CA ASP A 199 24.88 -10.87 -3.32
C ASP A 199 24.67 -9.47 -3.92
N VAL A 200 23.44 -9.17 -4.35
CA VAL A 200 23.08 -7.86 -4.91
C VAL A 200 22.89 -6.84 -3.79
N LEU A 201 22.20 -7.21 -2.71
CA LEU A 201 21.82 -6.28 -1.64
C LEU A 201 23.02 -5.86 -0.78
N ASP A 202 23.93 -6.79 -0.47
CA ASP A 202 25.14 -6.49 0.32
C ASP A 202 26.20 -5.72 -0.48
N ALA A 203 26.08 -5.69 -1.81
CA ALA A 203 26.95 -4.91 -2.68
C ALA A 203 26.52 -3.43 -2.80
N ILE A 204 25.34 -3.07 -2.29
CA ILE A 204 24.84 -1.68 -2.33
C ILE A 204 25.58 -0.89 -1.24
N PRO A 205 26.29 0.20 -1.60
CA PRO A 205 26.92 1.06 -0.61
C PRO A 205 25.87 1.87 0.18
N ASP A 206 26.19 2.13 1.45
CA ASP A 206 25.45 3.05 2.32
C ASP A 206 25.48 4.51 1.83
#